data_AF-A0A7J3ZIW8-F1
#
_entry.id   AF-A0A7J3ZIW8-F1
#
_cell.length_a   1.000
_cell.length_b   1.000
_cell.length_c   1.000
_cell.angle_alpha   90.00
_cell.angle_beta   90.00
_cell.angle_gamma   90.00
#
_symmetry.space_group_name_H-M   'P 1'
#
loop_
_entity.id
_entity.type
_entity.pdbx_description
1 polymer ?
#
loop_
_entity_poly.entity_id
_entity_poly.type
_entity_poly.pdbx_seq_one_letter_code
_entity_poly.pdbx_strand_id
1 'polypeptide(L)'
;MLLKRRRRVKEIELRDAESLGAGTIFLCVAIIAAGSLSSILYMHFTAGLSLASPREILFSHSFIVGFSLSLIAGHMLMAIRTRYIIREVSLINSDLSVLVGSLATGLRTGSDFRASLSRAIPRLSSPVLRHRISMLINLLSQVDLETALQKTCQGLPERAKNVLRTLIPISESGGKSADVAEVVSEFARRLGSFDRIKGDALKPYLYIVLLAIGVFEAGTLFMLYLALALYGGETSLTGQAGLLQPMIPIELTWVYLYYANLTIVFLASLFISKILRASIKYYSGYFVVMCALHFVLLGIVPMYALFF
;
A
#
# COMPACT_ATOMS: atom_id res chain seq x y z
N MET A 1 -17.73 25.45 -10.34
CA MET A 1 -16.41 24.80 -10.56
C MET A 1 -15.39 25.05 -9.44
N LEU A 2 -15.36 26.24 -8.81
CA LEU A 2 -14.46 26.58 -7.70
C LEU A 2 -14.68 25.79 -6.40
N LEU A 3 -15.92 25.36 -6.12
CA LEU A 3 -16.26 24.52 -4.95
C LEU A 3 -15.72 23.08 -5.06
N LYS A 4 -15.66 22.52 -6.28
CA LYS A 4 -15.05 21.20 -6.56
C LYS A 4 -13.51 21.23 -6.47
N ARG A 5 -12.91 22.43 -6.53
CA ARG A 5 -11.48 22.68 -6.34
C ARG A 5 -11.14 22.86 -4.85
N ARG A 6 -12.00 23.51 -4.07
CA ARG A 6 -11.86 23.59 -2.59
C ARG A 6 -12.02 22.23 -1.90
N ARG A 7 -12.88 21.33 -2.39
CA ARG A 7 -12.98 19.94 -1.88
C ARG A 7 -11.75 19.07 -2.13
N ARG A 8 -10.92 19.39 -3.15
CA ARG A 8 -9.67 18.65 -3.45
C ARG A 8 -8.47 19.10 -2.61
N VAL A 9 -8.59 20.24 -1.92
CA VAL A 9 -7.55 20.82 -1.05
C VAL A 9 -7.86 20.57 0.43
N LYS A 10 -9.11 20.20 0.78
CA LYS A 10 -9.43 19.71 2.13
C LYS A 10 -8.77 18.35 2.35
N GLU A 11 -7.75 18.37 3.20
CA GLU A 11 -7.27 17.26 4.01
C GLU A 11 -6.82 16.02 3.23
N ILE A 12 -5.72 16.19 2.49
CA ILE A 12 -4.64 15.19 2.56
C ILE A 12 -3.97 15.39 3.92
N GLU A 13 -4.68 15.17 5.02
CA GLU A 13 -4.01 14.90 6.27
C GLU A 13 -3.48 13.49 6.14
N LEU A 14 -2.17 13.41 5.86
CA LEU A 14 -1.39 12.19 5.97
C LEU A 14 -1.65 11.48 7.32
N ARG A 15 -2.06 12.24 8.35
CA ARG A 15 -2.48 11.80 9.68
C ARG A 15 -3.73 10.91 9.69
N ASP A 16 -4.74 11.21 8.86
CA ASP A 16 -5.95 10.39 8.73
C ASP A 16 -5.69 9.06 8.01
N ALA A 17 -4.64 9.00 7.19
CA ALA A 17 -4.20 7.74 6.61
C ALA A 17 -3.51 6.83 7.65
N GLU A 18 -3.00 7.39 8.74
CA GLU A 18 -2.38 6.63 9.84
C GLU A 18 -3.42 5.98 10.73
N SER A 19 -4.47 6.71 11.11
CA SER A 19 -5.60 6.18 11.87
C SER A 19 -6.41 5.17 11.06
N LEU A 20 -6.68 5.46 9.78
CA LEU A 20 -7.31 4.47 8.89
C LEU A 20 -6.43 3.24 8.70
N GLY A 21 -5.13 3.41 8.44
CA GLY A 21 -4.22 2.29 8.20
C GLY A 21 -4.05 1.38 9.41
N ALA A 22 -3.93 1.96 10.61
CA ALA A 22 -3.89 1.19 11.85
C ALA A 22 -5.24 0.51 12.13
N GLY A 23 -6.36 1.21 11.90
CA GLY A 23 -7.71 0.66 12.04
C GLY A 23 -7.97 -0.49 11.07
N THR A 24 -7.51 -0.41 9.82
CA THR A 24 -7.67 -1.49 8.84
C THR A 24 -6.76 -2.67 9.12
N ILE A 25 -5.54 -2.44 9.64
CA ILE A 25 -4.66 -3.52 10.11
C ILE A 25 -5.31 -4.24 11.29
N PHE A 26 -5.83 -3.50 12.27
CA PHE A 26 -6.51 -4.09 13.42
C PHE A 26 -7.77 -4.84 13.00
N LEU A 27 -8.56 -4.27 12.08
CA LEU A 27 -9.73 -4.91 11.50
C LEU A 27 -9.34 -6.18 10.73
N CYS A 28 -8.26 -6.18 9.94
CA CYS A 28 -7.75 -7.38 9.28
C CYS A 28 -7.36 -8.46 10.28
N VAL A 29 -6.57 -8.10 11.29
CA VAL A 29 -6.13 -9.05 12.32
C VAL A 29 -7.35 -9.60 13.07
N ALA A 30 -8.31 -8.75 13.43
CA ALA A 30 -9.54 -9.17 14.09
C ALA A 30 -10.39 -10.08 13.20
N ILE A 31 -10.54 -9.76 11.91
CA ILE A 31 -11.30 -10.56 10.94
C ILE A 31 -10.61 -11.91 10.67
N ILE A 32 -9.29 -11.93 10.50
CA ILE A 32 -8.51 -13.15 10.30
C ILE A 32 -8.53 -14.00 11.57
N ALA A 33 -8.33 -13.41 12.74
CA ALA A 33 -8.37 -14.11 14.02
C ALA A 33 -9.78 -14.64 14.33
N ALA A 34 -10.83 -13.86 14.06
CA ALA A 34 -12.21 -14.31 14.24
C ALA A 34 -12.56 -15.45 13.28
N GLY A 35 -12.16 -15.36 12.00
CA GLY A 35 -12.34 -16.45 11.03
C GLY A 35 -11.57 -17.71 11.40
N SER A 36 -10.34 -17.55 11.91
CA SER A 36 -9.52 -18.67 12.38
C SER A 36 -10.14 -19.32 13.63
N LEU A 37 -10.59 -18.50 14.59
CA LEU A 37 -11.20 -18.96 15.83
C LEU A 37 -12.57 -19.60 15.59
N SER A 38 -13.39 -19.03 14.69
CA SER A 38 -14.67 -19.63 14.30
C SER A 38 -14.45 -20.98 13.62
N SER A 39 -13.40 -21.10 12.81
CA SER A 39 -13.01 -22.38 12.21
C SER A 39 -12.61 -23.39 13.30
N ILE A 40 -11.81 -22.99 14.29
CA ILE A 40 -11.41 -23.85 15.42
C ILE A 40 -12.60 -24.27 16.30
N LEU A 41 -13.51 -23.34 16.61
CA LEU A 41 -14.73 -23.60 17.36
C LEU A 41 -15.66 -24.54 16.59
N TYR A 42 -15.81 -24.33 15.28
CA TYR A 42 -16.55 -25.21 14.40
C TYR A 42 -15.94 -26.62 14.39
N MET A 43 -14.60 -26.75 14.31
CA MET A 43 -13.88 -28.03 14.43
C MET A 43 -14.18 -28.76 15.73
N HIS A 44 -14.25 -28.03 16.84
CA HIS A 44 -14.50 -28.66 18.15
C HIS A 44 -15.95 -29.11 18.32
N PHE A 45 -16.90 -28.40 17.69
CA PHE A 45 -18.32 -28.73 17.76
C PHE A 45 -18.72 -29.87 16.81
N THR A 46 -18.17 -29.91 15.60
CA THR A 46 -18.49 -30.96 14.60
C THR A 46 -17.78 -32.28 14.88
N ALA A 47 -16.62 -32.27 15.55
CA ALA A 47 -15.98 -33.49 16.04
C ALA A 47 -16.86 -34.30 17.03
N GLY A 48 -17.87 -33.67 17.65
CA GLY A 48 -18.84 -34.31 18.54
C GLY A 48 -20.13 -34.79 17.87
N LEU A 49 -20.40 -34.39 16.63
CA LEU A 49 -21.64 -34.69 15.90
C LEU A 49 -21.30 -35.22 14.52
N SER A 50 -21.27 -36.56 14.39
CA SER A 50 -21.22 -37.26 13.11
C SER A 50 -22.39 -36.81 12.23
N LEU A 51 -22.17 -35.88 11.30
CA LEU A 51 -23.01 -35.63 10.14
C LEU A 51 -22.23 -34.82 9.10
N ALA A 52 -21.34 -35.50 8.38
CA ALA A 52 -20.81 -35.00 7.11
C ALA A 52 -21.97 -34.94 6.09
N SER A 53 -22.63 -33.78 6.01
CA SER A 53 -23.64 -33.53 4.97
C SER A 53 -23.07 -32.58 3.90
N PRO A 54 -23.31 -32.83 2.60
CA PRO A 54 -22.81 -32.00 1.49
C PRO A 54 -23.21 -30.51 1.56
N ARG A 55 -24.25 -30.19 2.35
CA ARG A 55 -24.71 -28.81 2.57
C ARG A 55 -23.70 -27.99 3.37
N GLU A 56 -22.95 -28.59 4.28
CA GLU A 56 -21.97 -27.88 5.11
C GLU A 56 -20.73 -27.45 4.29
N ILE A 57 -20.37 -28.25 3.29
CA ILE A 57 -19.26 -27.99 2.35
C ILE A 57 -19.55 -26.74 1.49
N LEU A 58 -20.75 -26.66 0.90
CA LEU A 58 -21.20 -25.51 0.09
C LEU A 58 -21.27 -24.20 0.88
N PHE A 59 -21.64 -24.26 2.16
CA PHE A 59 -21.65 -23.10 3.05
C PHE A 59 -20.23 -22.62 3.38
N SER A 60 -19.29 -23.55 3.62
CA SER A 60 -17.89 -23.19 3.89
C SER A 60 -17.21 -22.53 2.68
N HIS A 61 -17.48 -23.00 1.46
CA HIS A 61 -16.87 -22.47 0.24
C HIS A 61 -17.40 -21.08 -0.14
N SER A 62 -18.73 -20.93 -0.09
CA SER A 62 -19.39 -19.64 -0.34
C SER A 62 -18.95 -18.59 0.66
N PHE A 63 -18.75 -19.00 1.93
CA PHE A 63 -18.21 -18.13 2.97
C PHE A 63 -16.78 -17.69 2.65
N ILE A 64 -15.89 -18.60 2.26
CA ILE A 64 -14.50 -18.29 1.90
C ILE A 64 -14.41 -17.34 0.71
N VAL A 65 -15.18 -17.60 -0.36
CA VAL A 65 -15.27 -16.73 -1.54
C VAL A 65 -15.79 -15.35 -1.16
N GLY A 66 -16.91 -15.28 -0.42
CA GLY A 66 -17.48 -14.03 0.06
C GLY A 66 -16.52 -13.26 0.96
N PHE A 67 -15.78 -13.97 1.81
CA PHE A 67 -14.79 -13.39 2.71
C PHE A 67 -13.60 -12.79 1.95
N SER A 68 -13.01 -13.51 0.99
CA SER A 68 -11.98 -12.99 0.10
C SER A 68 -12.43 -11.73 -0.64
N LEU A 69 -13.61 -11.77 -1.25
CA LEU A 69 -14.19 -10.63 -1.96
C LEU A 69 -14.42 -9.44 -1.02
N SER A 70 -14.87 -9.67 0.21
CA SER A 70 -15.05 -8.63 1.22
C SER A 70 -13.72 -7.97 1.61
N LEU A 71 -12.65 -8.76 1.75
CA LEU A 71 -11.31 -8.25 2.06
C LEU A 71 -10.75 -7.41 0.92
N ILE A 72 -10.87 -7.91 -0.32
CA ILE A 72 -10.47 -7.19 -1.53
C ILE A 72 -11.24 -5.87 -1.64
N ALA A 73 -12.58 -5.90 -1.56
CA ALA A 73 -13.42 -4.73 -1.68
C ALA A 73 -13.14 -3.70 -0.58
N GLY A 74 -13.03 -4.14 0.68
CA GLY A 74 -12.72 -3.29 1.82
C GLY A 74 -11.35 -2.59 1.71
N HIS A 75 -10.36 -3.29 1.14
CA HIS A 75 -9.01 -2.74 0.98
C HIS A 75 -8.80 -1.97 -0.31
N MET A 76 -9.65 -2.14 -1.32
CA MET A 76 -9.48 -1.49 -2.62
C MET A 76 -9.54 0.03 -2.53
N LEU A 77 -10.48 0.57 -1.74
CA LEU A 77 -10.60 2.02 -1.50
C LEU A 77 -9.32 2.59 -0.86
N MET A 78 -8.77 1.89 0.13
CA MET A 78 -7.55 2.29 0.82
C MET A 78 -6.33 2.18 -0.10
N ALA A 79 -6.27 1.16 -0.96
CA ALA A 79 -5.24 1.00 -1.97
C ALA A 79 -5.24 2.16 -2.98
N ILE A 80 -6.42 2.60 -3.45
CA ILE A 80 -6.56 3.74 -4.36
C ILE A 80 -6.09 5.03 -3.68
N ARG A 81 -6.55 5.30 -2.44
CA ARG A 81 -6.13 6.47 -1.66
C ARG A 81 -4.62 6.50 -1.45
N THR A 82 -4.05 5.36 -1.08
CA THR A 82 -2.61 5.18 -0.87
C THR A 82 -1.82 5.49 -2.14
N ARG A 83 -2.23 4.96 -3.30
CA ARG A 83 -1.59 5.23 -4.59
C ARG A 83 -1.63 6.72 -4.95
N TYR A 84 -2.75 7.39 -4.67
CA TYR A 84 -2.86 8.83 -4.87
C TYR A 84 -1.87 9.62 -3.99
N ILE A 85 -1.80 9.30 -2.69
CA ILE A 85 -0.87 9.94 -1.75
C ILE A 85 0.58 9.75 -2.20
N ILE A 86 0.96 8.50 -2.52
CA ILE A 86 2.31 8.17 -3.00
C ILE A 86 2.66 8.98 -4.25
N ARG A 87 1.75 9.05 -5.21
CA ARG A 87 1.95 9.79 -6.45
C ARG A 87 2.13 11.28 -6.16
N GLU A 88 1.28 11.85 -5.31
CA GLU A 88 1.37 13.26 -4.95
C GLU A 88 2.68 13.59 -4.22
N VAL A 89 3.11 12.75 -3.26
CA VAL A 89 4.39 12.91 -2.57
C VAL A 89 5.57 12.83 -3.55
N SER A 90 5.51 11.90 -4.50
CA SER A 90 6.54 11.78 -5.55
C SER A 90 6.59 13.03 -6.44
N LEU A 91 5.45 13.59 -6.81
CA LEU A 91 5.36 14.82 -7.61
C LEU A 91 5.89 16.02 -6.83
N ILE A 92 5.53 16.16 -5.56
CA ILE A 92 6.07 17.20 -4.68
C ILE A 92 7.59 17.09 -4.66
N ASN A 93 8.13 15.91 -4.41
CA ASN A 93 9.59 15.71 -4.31
C ASN A 93 10.32 16.03 -5.63
N SER A 94 9.77 15.67 -6.79
CA SER A 94 10.38 16.03 -8.08
C SER A 94 10.30 17.52 -8.38
N ASP A 95 9.21 18.17 -7.97
CA ASP A 95 8.98 19.58 -8.24
C ASP A 95 9.80 20.50 -7.34
N LEU A 96 10.28 20.03 -6.18
CA LEU A 96 11.16 20.82 -5.31
C LEU A 96 12.44 21.26 -6.02
N SER A 97 13.09 20.37 -6.79
CA SER A 97 14.26 20.76 -7.58
C SER A 97 13.92 21.74 -8.70
N VAL A 98 12.72 21.62 -9.30
CA VAL A 98 12.26 22.55 -10.33
C VAL A 98 11.98 23.94 -9.75
N LEU A 99 11.37 23.98 -8.56
CA LEU A 99 11.08 25.19 -7.81
C LEU A 99 12.37 25.94 -7.46
N VAL A 100 13.31 25.27 -6.80
CA VAL A 100 14.56 25.90 -6.37
C VAL A 100 15.45 26.24 -7.57
N GLY A 101 15.50 25.39 -8.59
CA GLY A 101 16.23 25.71 -9.82
C GLY A 101 15.66 26.94 -10.54
N SER A 102 14.34 27.06 -10.63
CA SER A 102 13.69 28.25 -11.22
C SER A 102 13.91 29.51 -10.37
N LEU A 103 13.95 29.35 -9.04
CA LEU A 103 14.32 30.43 -8.12
C LEU A 103 15.77 30.89 -8.34
N ALA A 104 16.72 29.96 -8.42
CA ALA A 104 18.13 30.25 -8.67
C ALA A 104 18.32 31.01 -10.00
N THR A 105 17.67 30.54 -11.08
CA THR A 105 17.68 31.24 -12.37
C THR A 105 17.08 32.65 -12.26
N GLY A 106 15.94 32.79 -11.57
CA GLY A 106 15.30 34.10 -11.37
C GLY A 106 16.21 35.09 -10.63
N LEU A 107 16.80 34.66 -9.52
CA LEU A 107 17.74 35.46 -8.72
C LEU A 107 18.99 35.82 -9.52
N ARG A 108 19.56 34.89 -10.30
CA ARG A 108 20.72 35.15 -11.17
C ARG A 108 20.42 36.20 -12.25
N THR A 109 19.19 36.25 -12.75
CA THR A 109 18.73 37.30 -13.68
C THR A 109 18.39 38.62 -13.01
N GLY A 110 18.67 38.79 -11.71
CA GLY A 110 18.36 40.00 -10.95
C GLY A 110 16.88 40.19 -10.64
N SER A 111 16.06 39.14 -10.77
CA SER A 111 14.64 39.23 -10.43
C SER A 111 14.43 39.11 -8.93
N ASP A 112 13.47 39.87 -8.40
CA ASP A 112 13.08 39.79 -7.00
C ASP A 112 12.71 38.34 -6.59
N PHE A 113 12.95 37.99 -5.32
CA PHE A 113 12.72 36.67 -4.75
C PHE A 113 11.27 36.22 -4.97
N ARG A 114 10.31 37.12 -4.74
CA ARG A 114 8.88 36.83 -4.92
C ARG A 114 8.52 36.61 -6.39
N ALA A 115 9.08 37.44 -7.29
CA ALA A 115 8.88 37.31 -8.73
C ALA A 115 9.46 35.98 -9.25
N SER A 116 10.61 35.58 -8.72
CA SER A 116 11.29 34.33 -9.07
C SER A 116 10.49 33.09 -8.62
N LEU A 117 9.91 33.10 -7.42
CA LEU A 117 8.97 32.07 -6.98
C LEU A 117 7.71 32.01 -7.85
N SER A 118 7.17 33.16 -8.25
CA SER A 118 5.99 33.24 -9.12
C SER A 118 6.24 32.60 -10.49
N ARG A 119 7.42 32.81 -11.06
CA ARG A 119 7.82 32.17 -12.34
C ARG A 119 7.95 30.65 -12.25
N ALA A 120 8.18 30.10 -11.05
CA ALA A 120 8.27 28.66 -10.86
C ALA A 120 6.89 27.98 -10.88
N ILE A 121 5.83 28.65 -10.43
CA ILE A 121 4.47 28.08 -10.27
C ILE A 121 3.94 27.35 -11.51
N PRO A 122 4.02 27.90 -12.75
CA PRO A 122 3.50 27.23 -13.94
C PRO A 122 4.25 25.93 -14.29
N ARG A 123 5.49 25.77 -13.81
CA ARG A 123 6.35 24.61 -14.08
C ARG A 123 6.11 23.46 -13.10
N LEU A 124 5.37 23.70 -12.02
CA LEU A 124 5.08 22.69 -11.00
C LEU A 124 3.94 21.78 -11.47
N SER A 125 4.19 20.48 -11.44
CA SER A 125 3.24 19.43 -11.80
C SER A 125 2.27 19.10 -10.65
N SER A 126 2.75 19.17 -9.40
CA SER A 126 1.99 18.91 -8.18
C SER A 126 0.98 20.05 -7.95
N PRO A 127 -0.33 19.76 -7.96
CA PRO A 127 -1.34 20.74 -7.64
C PRO A 127 -1.26 21.21 -6.18
N VAL A 128 -0.82 20.34 -5.26
CA VAL A 128 -0.65 20.68 -3.84
C VAL A 128 0.50 21.66 -3.66
N LEU A 129 1.69 21.33 -4.17
CA LEU A 129 2.85 22.22 -4.04
C LEU A 129 2.59 23.56 -4.70
N ARG A 130 2.02 23.57 -5.91
CA ARG A 130 1.63 24.79 -6.61
C ARG A 130 0.74 25.68 -5.74
N HIS A 131 -0.28 25.11 -5.11
CA HIS A 131 -1.15 25.85 -4.22
C HIS A 131 -0.42 26.38 -2.98
N ARG A 132 0.45 25.57 -2.35
CA ARG A 132 1.25 26.00 -1.18
C ARG A 132 2.19 27.15 -1.53
N ILE A 133 2.87 27.10 -2.68
CA ILE A 133 3.74 28.19 -3.14
C ILE A 133 2.94 29.44 -3.49
N SER A 134 1.78 29.32 -4.12
CA SER A 134 0.90 30.48 -4.33
C SER A 134 0.46 31.12 -3.01
N MET A 135 0.13 30.32 -2.00
CA MET A 135 -0.19 30.84 -0.66
C MET A 135 1.02 31.51 0.00
N LEU A 136 2.22 30.93 -0.13
CA LEU A 136 3.46 31.54 0.35
C LEU A 136 3.66 32.93 -0.24
N ILE A 137 3.56 33.06 -1.56
CA ILE A 137 3.71 34.35 -2.26
C ILE A 137 2.70 35.40 -1.78
N ASN A 138 1.47 34.99 -1.45
CA ASN A 138 0.45 35.90 -0.93
C ASN A 138 0.74 36.32 0.53
N LEU A 139 1.19 35.37 1.36
CA LEU A 139 1.51 35.63 2.76
C LEU A 139 2.76 36.48 2.94
N LEU A 140 3.73 36.40 2.03
CA LEU A 140 4.94 37.22 2.06
C LEU A 140 4.68 38.73 2.00
N SER A 141 3.47 39.17 1.61
CA SER A 141 3.07 40.59 1.68
C SER A 141 2.52 41.02 3.05
N GLN A 142 2.25 40.07 3.94
CA GLN A 142 1.54 40.30 5.21
C GLN A 142 2.37 39.91 6.44
N VAL A 143 3.28 38.95 6.27
CA VAL A 143 4.10 38.37 7.33
C VAL A 143 5.50 38.06 6.81
N ASP A 144 6.42 37.91 7.74
CA ASP A 144 7.80 37.46 7.49
C ASP A 144 7.85 36.08 6.84
N LEU A 145 8.97 35.80 6.16
CA LEU A 145 9.18 34.57 5.40
C LEU A 145 9.11 33.32 6.29
N GLU A 146 9.62 33.38 7.52
CA GLU A 146 9.63 32.24 8.43
C GLU A 146 8.20 31.87 8.84
N THR A 147 7.41 32.83 9.30
CA THR A 147 5.99 32.62 9.64
C THR A 147 5.18 32.17 8.42
N ALA A 148 5.42 32.75 7.26
CA ALA A 148 4.75 32.37 6.02
C ALA A 148 5.08 30.93 5.60
N LEU A 149 6.35 30.51 5.73
CA LEU A 149 6.79 29.14 5.49
C LEU A 149 6.20 28.17 6.51
N GLN A 150 6.17 28.54 7.80
CA GLN A 150 5.59 27.69 8.83
C GLN A 150 4.12 27.38 8.55
N LYS A 151 3.33 28.38 8.13
CA LYS A 151 1.91 28.21 7.77
C LYS A 151 1.73 27.41 6.47
N THR A 152 2.56 27.63 5.46
CA THR A 152 2.43 26.98 4.14
C THR A 152 2.96 25.55 4.11
N CYS A 153 3.95 25.23 4.96
CA CYS A 153 4.55 23.91 5.06
C CYS A 153 3.70 22.92 5.91
N GLN A 154 2.64 23.38 6.56
CA GLN A 154 1.73 22.51 7.33
C GLN A 154 1.14 21.42 6.42
N GLY A 155 1.27 20.16 6.84
CA GLY A 155 0.77 18.99 6.11
C GLY A 155 1.62 18.55 4.91
N LEU A 156 2.74 19.21 4.60
CA LEU A 156 3.68 18.71 3.58
C LEU A 156 4.54 17.56 4.14
N PRO A 157 5.08 16.69 3.27
CA PRO A 157 6.09 15.70 3.68
C PRO A 157 7.30 16.38 4.31
N GLU A 158 7.90 15.78 5.34
CA GLU A 158 8.99 16.39 6.11
C GLU A 158 10.17 16.83 5.24
N ARG A 159 10.51 16.01 4.25
CA ARG A 159 11.51 16.33 3.23
C ARG A 159 11.20 17.62 2.47
N ALA A 160 9.94 17.80 2.05
CA ALA A 160 9.52 19.01 1.36
C ALA A 160 9.59 20.22 2.29
N LYS A 161 9.21 20.07 3.56
CA LYS A 161 9.39 21.15 4.56
C LYS A 161 10.85 21.54 4.70
N ASN A 162 11.76 20.57 4.76
CA ASN A 162 13.19 20.83 4.92
C ASN A 162 13.77 21.62 3.74
N VAL A 163 13.41 21.24 2.50
CA VAL A 163 13.84 21.98 1.29
C VAL A 163 13.16 23.35 1.18
N LEU A 164 11.90 23.49 1.64
CA LEU A 164 11.25 24.80 1.65
C LEU A 164 11.81 25.73 2.74
N ARG A 165 12.27 25.19 3.87
CA ARG A 165 12.93 25.97 4.92
C ARG A 165 14.27 26.55 4.47
N THR A 166 14.97 25.91 3.53
CA THR A 166 16.19 26.48 2.95
C THR A 166 15.94 27.73 2.10
N LEU A 167 14.68 28.10 1.85
CA LEU A 167 14.34 29.39 1.24
C LEU A 167 14.68 30.58 2.15
N ILE A 168 14.71 30.40 3.47
CA ILE A 168 15.11 31.44 4.44
C ILE A 168 16.55 31.88 4.19
N PRO A 169 17.58 31.00 4.29
CA PRO A 169 18.95 31.40 4.03
C PRO A 169 19.15 31.88 2.59
N ILE A 170 18.39 31.37 1.61
CA ILE A 170 18.44 31.91 0.23
C ILE A 170 18.01 33.38 0.22
N SER A 171 16.93 33.75 0.89
CA SER A 171 16.46 35.14 0.93
C SER A 171 17.41 36.09 1.68
N GLU A 172 18.05 35.59 2.74
CA GLU A 172 18.94 36.39 3.60
C GLU A 172 20.35 36.57 3.00
N SER A 173 20.73 35.73 2.05
CA SER A 173 22.08 35.72 1.44
C SER A 173 22.37 36.92 0.51
N GLY A 174 21.39 37.77 0.22
CA GLY A 174 21.54 38.97 -0.61
C GLY A 174 22.24 38.69 -1.96
N GLY A 175 23.44 39.23 -2.15
CA GLY A 175 24.20 39.08 -3.40
C GLY A 175 24.59 37.64 -3.75
N LYS A 176 24.61 36.73 -2.78
CA LYS A 176 24.93 35.30 -2.98
C LYS A 176 23.70 34.40 -3.07
N SER A 177 22.50 34.96 -3.04
CA SER A 177 21.24 34.19 -3.03
C SER A 177 21.11 33.23 -4.22
N ALA A 178 21.61 33.62 -5.40
CA ALA A 178 21.59 32.76 -6.58
C ALA A 178 22.47 31.51 -6.42
N ASP A 179 23.67 31.66 -5.84
CA ASP A 179 24.61 30.55 -5.64
C ASP A 179 24.10 29.60 -4.55
N VAL A 180 23.57 30.15 -3.45
CA VAL A 180 22.94 29.35 -2.38
C VAL A 180 21.73 28.59 -2.93
N ALA A 181 20.90 29.22 -3.76
CA ALA A 181 19.78 28.55 -4.40
C ALA A 181 20.24 27.45 -5.37
N GLU A 182 21.33 27.63 -6.10
CA GLU A 182 21.89 26.61 -6.98
C GLU A 182 22.38 25.38 -6.19
N VAL A 183 23.07 25.60 -5.07
CA VAL A 183 23.49 24.51 -4.17
C VAL A 183 22.27 23.75 -3.62
N VAL A 184 21.22 24.45 -3.20
CA VAL A 184 19.98 23.82 -2.71
C VAL A 184 19.26 23.07 -3.84
N SER A 185 19.24 23.61 -5.06
CA SER A 185 18.67 22.94 -6.24
C SER A 185 19.40 21.63 -6.53
N GLU A 186 20.74 21.66 -6.49
CA GLU A 186 21.57 20.48 -6.68
C GLU A 186 21.35 19.44 -5.58
N PHE A 187 21.25 19.89 -4.33
CA PHE A 187 20.90 19.03 -3.22
C PHE A 187 19.53 18.35 -3.42
N ALA A 188 18.49 19.11 -3.79
CA ALA A 188 17.17 18.58 -4.08
C ALA A 188 17.18 17.57 -5.25
N ARG A 189 17.96 17.85 -6.30
CA ARG A 189 18.15 16.97 -7.46
C ARG A 189 18.82 15.66 -7.05
N ARG A 190 19.93 15.72 -6.30
CA ARG A 190 20.65 14.53 -5.78
C ARG A 190 19.74 13.69 -4.90
N LEU A 191 18.97 14.33 -4.02
CA LEU A 191 18.02 13.63 -3.17
C LEU A 191 16.95 12.91 -4.03
N GLY A 192 16.48 13.53 -5.11
CA GLY A 192 15.56 12.90 -6.07
C GLY A 192 16.20 11.72 -6.81
N SER A 193 17.47 11.82 -7.19
CA SER A 193 18.21 10.72 -7.83
C SER A 193 18.42 9.54 -6.88
N PHE A 194 18.71 9.80 -5.61
CA PHE A 194 18.87 8.78 -4.58
C PHE A 194 17.58 7.97 -4.41
N ASP A 195 16.41 8.62 -4.39
CA ASP A 195 15.13 7.91 -4.29
C ASP A 195 14.87 6.98 -5.48
N ARG A 196 15.26 7.40 -6.69
CA ARG A 196 15.14 6.57 -7.90
C ARG A 196 16.05 5.35 -7.81
N ILE A 197 17.32 5.56 -7.48
CA ILE A 197 18.31 4.48 -7.32
C ILE A 197 17.86 3.51 -6.23
N LYS A 198 17.43 4.03 -5.07
CA LYS A 198 16.89 3.21 -3.98
C LYS A 198 15.66 2.42 -4.44
N GLY A 199 14.74 3.07 -5.15
CA GLY A 199 13.55 2.42 -5.69
C GLY A 199 13.90 1.27 -6.63
N ASP A 200 14.83 1.49 -7.55
CA ASP A 200 15.28 0.49 -8.52
C ASP A 200 16.04 -0.66 -7.85
N ALA A 201 16.90 -0.35 -6.87
CA ALA A 201 17.63 -1.35 -6.10
C ALA A 201 16.73 -2.22 -5.21
N LEU A 202 15.58 -1.70 -4.77
CA LEU A 202 14.65 -2.44 -3.91
C LEU A 202 13.59 -3.24 -4.67
N LYS A 203 13.38 -2.98 -5.98
CA LYS A 203 12.43 -3.73 -6.82
C LYS A 203 12.65 -5.26 -6.81
N PRO A 204 13.89 -5.79 -6.87
CA PRO A 204 14.14 -7.23 -6.79
C PRO A 204 13.52 -7.91 -5.56
N TYR A 205 13.49 -7.25 -4.41
CA TYR A 205 12.89 -7.80 -3.19
C TYR A 205 11.37 -8.02 -3.34
N LEU A 206 10.68 -7.19 -4.14
CA LEU A 206 9.27 -7.42 -4.45
C LEU A 206 9.07 -8.74 -5.20
N TYR A 207 9.93 -9.03 -6.17
CA TYR A 207 9.86 -10.24 -6.97
C TYR A 207 10.21 -11.49 -6.14
N ILE A 208 11.18 -11.40 -5.23
CA ILE A 208 11.52 -12.50 -4.32
C ILE A 208 10.31 -12.86 -3.44
N VAL A 209 9.63 -11.86 -2.86
CA VAL A 209 8.45 -12.12 -2.02
C VAL A 209 7.26 -12.63 -2.85
N LEU A 210 7.04 -12.08 -4.05
CA LEU A 210 6.01 -12.58 -4.98
C LEU A 210 6.26 -14.05 -5.36
N LEU A 211 7.50 -14.40 -5.67
CA LEU A 211 7.88 -15.76 -6.03
C LEU A 211 7.73 -16.71 -4.85
N ALA A 212 8.13 -16.29 -3.65
CA ALA A 212 7.95 -17.08 -2.43
C ALA A 212 6.46 -17.37 -2.14
N ILE A 213 5.59 -16.37 -2.29
CA ILE A 213 4.13 -16.58 -2.17
C ILE A 213 3.65 -17.53 -3.28
N GLY A 214 4.07 -17.33 -4.52
CA GLY A 214 3.65 -18.19 -5.64
C GLY A 214 4.04 -19.65 -5.45
N VAL A 215 5.27 -19.92 -4.98
CA VAL A 215 5.74 -21.28 -4.65
C VAL A 215 4.93 -21.87 -3.50
N PHE A 216 4.65 -21.07 -2.47
CA PHE A 216 3.86 -21.53 -1.33
C PHE A 216 2.40 -21.86 -1.74
N GLU A 217 1.75 -21.00 -2.53
CA GLU A 217 0.40 -21.25 -3.08
C GLU A 217 0.37 -22.50 -3.98
N ALA A 218 1.37 -22.68 -4.83
CA ALA A 218 1.50 -23.88 -5.67
C ALA A 218 1.69 -25.15 -4.82
N GLY A 219 2.49 -25.07 -3.75
CA GLY A 219 2.66 -26.14 -2.78
C GLY A 219 1.35 -26.48 -2.06
N THR A 220 0.57 -25.47 -1.67
CA THR A 220 -0.75 -25.65 -1.09
C THR A 220 -1.71 -26.36 -2.05
N LEU A 221 -1.74 -25.94 -3.31
CA LEU A 221 -2.55 -26.61 -4.35
C LEU A 221 -2.13 -28.06 -4.56
N PHE A 222 -0.83 -28.33 -4.56
CA PHE A 222 -0.30 -29.69 -4.65
C PHE A 222 -0.73 -30.55 -3.45
N MET A 223 -0.63 -30.02 -2.23
CA MET A 223 -1.09 -30.71 -1.02
C MET A 223 -2.59 -30.99 -1.04
N LEU A 224 -3.40 -30.03 -1.51
CA LEU A 224 -4.84 -30.19 -1.66
C LEU A 224 -5.19 -31.26 -2.71
N TYR A 225 -4.49 -31.27 -3.84
CA TYR A 225 -4.65 -32.28 -4.89
C TYR A 225 -4.27 -33.68 -4.39
N LEU A 226 -3.15 -33.81 -3.67
CA LEU A 226 -2.72 -35.08 -3.09
C LEU A 226 -3.71 -35.59 -2.04
N ALA A 227 -4.23 -34.70 -1.19
CA ALA A 227 -5.28 -35.04 -0.24
C ALA A 227 -6.55 -35.52 -0.96
N LEU A 228 -6.97 -34.84 -2.04
CA LEU A 228 -8.12 -35.26 -2.85
C LEU A 228 -7.91 -36.63 -3.51
N ALA A 229 -6.72 -36.89 -4.06
CA ALA A 229 -6.39 -38.16 -4.68
C ALA A 229 -6.41 -39.33 -3.68
N LEU A 230 -5.94 -39.10 -2.44
CA LEU A 230 -5.98 -40.09 -1.36
C LEU A 230 -7.42 -40.37 -0.91
N TYR A 231 -8.28 -39.35 -0.84
CA TYR A 231 -9.71 -39.50 -0.54
C TYR A 231 -10.50 -40.18 -1.67
N GLY A 232 -10.25 -39.80 -2.92
CA GLY A 232 -10.96 -40.33 -4.10
C GLY A 232 -10.63 -41.80 -4.42
N GLY A 233 -9.47 -42.29 -3.99
CA GLY A 233 -9.02 -43.67 -4.17
C GLY A 233 -9.88 -44.72 -3.45
N GLU A 234 -10.71 -44.34 -2.47
CA GLU A 234 -11.58 -45.29 -1.74
C GLU A 234 -12.81 -45.74 -2.56
N THR A 235 -13.13 -45.10 -3.68
CA THR A 235 -14.35 -45.42 -4.46
C THR A 235 -14.13 -46.32 -5.67
N SER A 236 -12.88 -46.65 -6.03
CA SER A 236 -12.62 -47.54 -7.16
C SER A 236 -11.58 -48.61 -6.83
N LEU A 237 -12.11 -49.83 -6.65
CA LEU A 237 -11.42 -51.12 -6.68
C LEU A 237 -10.71 -51.51 -5.37
N THR A 238 -11.31 -52.52 -4.73
CA THR A 238 -10.83 -53.30 -3.57
C THR A 238 -11.25 -52.76 -2.20
N GLY A 239 -12.18 -53.47 -1.56
CA GLY A 239 -12.67 -53.23 -0.19
C GLY A 239 -11.64 -53.54 0.90
N GLN A 240 -10.40 -53.11 0.72
CA GLN A 240 -9.43 -53.00 1.80
C GLN A 240 -9.41 -51.54 2.23
N ALA A 241 -9.88 -51.28 3.45
CA ALA A 241 -9.66 -50.01 4.13
C ALA A 241 -8.16 -49.67 4.02
N GLY A 242 -7.84 -48.66 3.21
CA GLY A 242 -6.47 -48.30 2.94
C GLY A 242 -5.77 -47.95 4.26
N LEU A 243 -4.54 -48.44 4.43
CA LEU A 243 -3.63 -48.11 5.55
C LEU A 243 -3.38 -46.61 5.75
N LEU A 244 -3.88 -45.77 4.85
CA LEU A 244 -3.78 -44.32 4.85
C LEU A 244 -5.18 -43.71 4.75
N GLN A 245 -6.10 -44.08 5.63
CA GLN A 245 -7.30 -43.27 5.82
C GLN A 245 -6.85 -41.90 6.35
N PRO A 246 -7.05 -40.81 5.60
CA PRO A 246 -6.75 -39.47 6.09
C PRO A 246 -7.56 -39.20 7.38
N MET A 247 -6.86 -38.99 8.50
CA MET A 247 -7.48 -38.67 9.80
C MET A 247 -8.24 -37.33 9.80
N ILE A 248 -8.08 -36.51 8.76
CA ILE A 248 -8.57 -35.13 8.71
C ILE A 248 -9.37 -34.89 7.42
N PRO A 249 -10.66 -34.50 7.51
CA PRO A 249 -11.51 -34.25 6.35
C PRO A 249 -10.87 -33.28 5.35
N ILE A 250 -11.08 -33.52 4.05
CA ILE A 250 -10.53 -32.70 2.96
C ILE A 250 -10.96 -31.23 3.08
N GLU A 251 -12.18 -30.99 3.55
CA GLU A 251 -12.74 -29.67 3.78
C GLU A 251 -11.99 -28.93 4.89
N LEU A 252 -11.61 -29.66 5.94
CA LEU A 252 -10.83 -29.11 7.05
C LEU A 252 -9.43 -28.69 6.59
N THR A 253 -8.82 -29.56 5.79
CA THR A 253 -7.50 -29.33 5.20
C THR A 253 -7.54 -28.09 4.30
N TRP A 254 -8.59 -27.96 3.48
CA TRP A 254 -8.77 -26.78 2.63
C TRP A 254 -8.97 -25.49 3.42
N VAL A 255 -9.86 -25.47 4.43
CA VAL A 255 -10.11 -24.29 5.28
C VAL A 255 -8.84 -23.87 6.02
N TYR A 256 -8.10 -24.82 6.60
CA TYR A 256 -6.85 -24.55 7.30
C TYR A 256 -5.80 -23.93 6.37
N LEU A 257 -5.59 -24.55 5.20
CA LEU A 257 -4.63 -24.08 4.20
C LEU A 257 -5.00 -22.70 3.65
N TYR A 258 -6.30 -22.42 3.47
CA TYR A 258 -6.79 -21.11 3.05
C TYR A 258 -6.43 -20.01 4.07
N TYR A 259 -6.75 -20.20 5.36
CA TYR A 259 -6.45 -19.19 6.39
C TYR A 259 -4.94 -19.05 6.68
N ALA A 260 -4.18 -20.14 6.61
CA ALA A 260 -2.72 -20.10 6.72
C ALA A 260 -2.11 -19.25 5.59
N ASN A 261 -2.55 -19.47 4.35
CA ASN A 261 -2.13 -18.67 3.20
C ASN A 261 -2.52 -17.21 3.33
N LEU A 262 -3.74 -16.92 3.74
CA LEU A 262 -4.22 -15.56 3.91
C LEU A 262 -3.37 -14.79 4.94
N THR A 263 -2.96 -15.46 6.02
CA THR A 263 -2.04 -14.90 7.02
C THR A 263 -0.68 -14.56 6.40
N ILE A 264 -0.13 -15.46 5.59
CA ILE A 264 1.14 -15.24 4.88
C ILE A 264 1.03 -14.06 3.91
N VAL A 265 -0.04 -14.02 3.12
CA VAL A 265 -0.35 -12.92 2.18
C VAL A 265 -0.43 -11.57 2.91
N PHE A 266 -1.09 -11.54 4.06
CA PHE A 266 -1.18 -10.35 4.90
C PHE A 266 0.20 -9.90 5.40
N LEU A 267 0.98 -10.79 6.02
CA LEU A 267 2.31 -10.48 6.53
C LEU A 267 3.27 -10.04 5.44
N ALA A 268 3.30 -10.76 4.31
CA ALA A 268 4.12 -10.42 3.16
C ALA A 268 3.81 -9.02 2.63
N SER A 269 2.53 -8.63 2.60
CA SER A 269 2.09 -7.30 2.16
C SER A 269 2.60 -6.18 3.09
N LEU A 270 2.67 -6.43 4.40
CA LEU A 270 3.27 -5.51 5.38
C LEU A 270 4.78 -5.38 5.15
N PHE A 271 5.48 -6.51 5.00
CA PHE A 271 6.92 -6.54 4.77
C PHE A 271 7.32 -5.81 3.47
N ILE A 272 6.66 -6.12 2.37
CA ILE A 272 6.89 -5.44 1.08
C ILE A 272 6.74 -3.93 1.23
N SER A 273 5.69 -3.48 1.92
CA SER A 273 5.46 -2.05 2.12
C SER A 273 6.53 -1.39 2.97
N LYS A 274 6.98 -2.09 4.02
CA LYS A 274 8.08 -1.60 4.85
C LYS A 274 9.38 -1.50 4.07
N ILE A 275 9.71 -2.49 3.24
CA ILE A 275 10.95 -2.53 2.47
C ILE A 275 10.93 -1.48 1.36
N LEU A 276 9.93 -1.52 0.47
CA LEU A 276 9.89 -0.64 -0.71
C LEU A 276 9.61 0.83 -0.36
N ARG A 277 8.80 1.08 0.66
CA ARG A 277 8.28 2.43 0.95
C ARG A 277 8.62 2.94 2.34
N ALA A 278 9.47 2.22 3.09
CA ALA A 278 9.86 2.53 4.47
C ALA A 278 8.69 2.60 5.49
N SER A 279 7.47 2.29 5.06
CA SER A 279 6.24 2.51 5.83
C SER A 279 5.23 1.40 5.60
N ILE A 280 4.75 0.81 6.70
CA ILE A 280 3.75 -0.26 6.71
C ILE A 280 2.38 0.25 6.24
N LYS A 281 2.13 1.56 6.34
CA LYS A 281 0.86 2.22 6.01
C LYS A 281 0.39 1.97 4.57
N TYR A 282 1.31 1.59 3.69
CA TYR A 282 1.05 1.36 2.29
C TYR A 282 0.76 -0.11 1.91
N TYR A 283 0.58 -1.00 2.89
CA TYR A 283 0.32 -2.44 2.72
C TYR A 283 -0.92 -2.75 1.90
N SER A 284 -1.98 -1.97 2.06
CA SER A 284 -3.28 -2.22 1.43
C SER A 284 -3.18 -2.40 -0.09
N GLY A 285 -2.30 -1.65 -0.77
CA GLY A 285 -2.11 -1.80 -2.22
C GLY A 285 -1.50 -3.13 -2.64
N TYR A 286 -0.60 -3.68 -1.83
CA TYR A 286 0.02 -5.00 -2.07
C TYR A 286 -0.91 -6.12 -1.61
N PHE A 287 -1.58 -5.92 -0.47
CA PHE A 287 -2.55 -6.86 0.07
C PHE A 287 -3.68 -7.15 -0.89
N VAL A 288 -4.26 -6.14 -1.54
CA VAL A 288 -5.30 -6.34 -2.56
C VAL A 288 -4.81 -7.21 -3.71
N VAL A 289 -3.59 -6.98 -4.20
CA VAL A 289 -3.01 -7.74 -5.33
C VAL A 289 -2.75 -9.19 -4.92
N MET A 290 -2.12 -9.40 -3.77
CA MET A 290 -1.79 -10.73 -3.27
C MET A 290 -3.04 -11.51 -2.85
N CYS A 291 -4.02 -10.84 -2.23
CA CYS A 291 -5.31 -11.43 -1.88
C CYS A 291 -6.12 -11.80 -3.13
N ALA A 292 -6.04 -11.01 -4.21
CA ALA A 292 -6.65 -11.37 -5.49
C ALA A 292 -5.97 -12.60 -6.13
N LEU A 293 -4.64 -12.67 -6.07
CA LEU A 293 -3.89 -13.86 -6.52
C LEU A 293 -4.30 -15.11 -5.73
N HIS A 294 -4.31 -15.00 -4.40
CA HIS A 294 -4.76 -16.04 -3.48
C HIS A 294 -6.21 -16.47 -3.77
N PHE A 295 -7.12 -15.51 -3.96
CA PHE A 295 -8.51 -15.77 -4.31
C PHE A 295 -8.65 -16.56 -5.62
N VAL A 296 -7.89 -16.19 -6.66
CA VAL A 296 -7.91 -16.92 -7.93
C VAL A 296 -7.38 -18.34 -7.74
N LEU A 297 -6.23 -18.49 -7.06
CA LEU A 297 -5.58 -19.78 -6.92
C LEU A 297 -6.31 -20.74 -6.00
N LEU A 298 -6.84 -20.31 -4.84
CA LEU A 298 -7.46 -21.21 -3.86
C LEU A 298 -8.98 -21.08 -3.74
N GLY A 299 -9.56 -19.98 -4.22
CA GLY A 299 -11.02 -19.82 -4.28
C GLY A 299 -11.62 -20.42 -5.55
N ILE A 300 -10.98 -20.17 -6.71
CA ILE A 300 -11.53 -20.52 -8.02
C ILE A 300 -10.99 -21.86 -8.54
N VAL A 301 -9.67 -22.10 -8.53
CA VAL A 301 -9.10 -23.33 -9.13
C VAL A 301 -9.62 -24.61 -8.46
N PRO A 302 -9.69 -24.73 -7.11
CA PRO A 302 -10.22 -25.93 -6.47
C PRO A 302 -11.70 -26.13 -6.73
N MET A 303 -12.47 -25.07 -7.01
CA MET A 303 -13.86 -25.17 -7.41
C MET A 303 -13.97 -26.00 -8.70
N TYR A 304 -13.16 -25.70 -9.71
CA TYR A 304 -13.18 -26.48 -10.95
C TYR A 304 -12.64 -27.90 -10.79
N ALA A 305 -11.75 -28.15 -9.81
CA ALA A 305 -11.18 -29.48 -9.57
C ALA A 305 -12.05 -30.40 -8.68
N LEU A 306 -12.95 -29.83 -7.86
CA LEU A 306 -13.84 -30.59 -6.96
C LEU A 306 -15.21 -30.93 -7.59
N PHE A 307 -15.59 -30.24 -8.67
CA PHE A 307 -16.88 -30.43 -9.36
C PHE A 307 -16.80 -31.29 -10.65
N PHE A 308 -15.64 -31.87 -10.95
CA PHE A 308 -15.40 -32.86 -12.02
C PHE A 308 -14.72 -34.09 -11.44
#